data_AF-A0A4R8W2I7-F1
#
_entry.id   AF-A0A4R8W2I7-F1
#
_cell.length_a   1.000
_cell.length_b   1.000
_cell.length_c   1.000
_cell.angle_alpha   90.00
_cell.angle_beta   90.00
_cell.angle_gamma   90.00
#
_symmetry.space_group_name_H-M   'P 1'
#
loop_
_entity.id
_entity.type
_entity.pdbx_description
1 polymer ?
#
loop_
_entity_poly.entity_id
_entity_poly.type
_entity_poly.pdbx_seq_one_letter_code
_entity_poly.pdbx_strand_id
1 'polypeptide(L)'
;MSPDGLGTLLAAYGGILVMTVFLPFVASFLLDGVVQVLRSNGLKLFLAALAMTVLVALGGYLLWQYGSTNPPLPSTTLVSMGTLAQMLLTFSTLLAAVAFVIRTTKLLWKTRRAAA
;
A
#
# COMPACT_ATOMS: atom_id res chain seq x y z
N MET A 1 -13.59 29.00 -5.89
CA MET A 1 -12.95 27.94 -5.08
C MET A 1 -11.69 28.54 -4.49
N SER A 2 -11.55 28.59 -3.15
CA SER A 2 -10.29 29.04 -2.56
C SER A 2 -9.17 28.03 -2.85
N PRO A 3 -7.92 28.46 -3.01
CA PRO A 3 -6.77 27.58 -3.27
C PRO A 3 -6.67 26.41 -2.27
N ASP A 4 -7.07 26.69 -1.03
CA ASP A 4 -7.10 25.83 0.14
C ASP A 4 -8.07 24.65 -0.04
N GLY A 5 -9.21 24.83 -0.73
CA GLY A 5 -10.16 23.76 -0.98
C GLY A 5 -9.68 22.71 -2.00
N LEU A 6 -8.81 23.09 -2.95
CA LEU A 6 -8.22 22.14 -3.90
C LEU A 6 -7.09 21.33 -3.26
N GLY A 7 -6.26 21.98 -2.43
CA GLY A 7 -5.15 21.30 -1.74
C GLY A 7 -5.62 20.21 -0.78
N THR A 8 -6.74 20.44 -0.10
CA THR A 8 -7.30 19.50 0.88
C THR A 8 -8.02 18.34 0.22
N LEU A 9 -8.73 18.60 -0.89
CA LEU A 9 -9.31 17.54 -1.72
C LEU A 9 -8.21 16.65 -2.31
N LEU A 10 -7.12 17.26 -2.80
CA LEU A 10 -5.96 16.54 -3.32
C LEU A 10 -5.29 15.71 -2.23
N ALA A 11 -5.16 16.25 -1.01
CA ALA A 11 -4.63 15.50 0.12
C ALA A 11 -5.52 14.30 0.48
N ALA A 12 -6.85 14.46 0.46
CA ALA A 12 -7.79 13.39 0.74
C ALA A 12 -7.72 12.26 -0.30
N TYR A 13 -7.78 12.59 -1.59
CA TYR A 13 -7.63 11.61 -2.68
C TYR A 13 -6.22 11.01 -2.75
N GLY A 14 -5.20 11.81 -2.47
CA GLY A 14 -3.82 11.36 -2.38
C GLY A 14 -3.63 10.34 -1.26
N GLY A 15 -4.19 10.59 -0.08
CA GLY A 15 -4.22 9.63 1.02
C GLY A 15 -4.92 8.32 0.66
N ILE A 16 -6.07 8.40 -0.04
CA ILE A 16 -6.76 7.22 -0.57
C ILE A 16 -5.85 6.46 -1.53
N LEU A 17 -5.22 7.12 -2.52
CA LEU A 17 -4.33 6.44 -3.46
C LEU A 17 -3.13 5.78 -2.77
N VAL A 18 -2.51 6.45 -1.80
CA VAL A 18 -1.41 5.89 -1.02
C VAL A 18 -1.87 4.65 -0.25
N MET A 19 -2.98 4.72 0.47
CA MET A 19 -3.47 3.61 1.29
C MET A 19 -4.10 2.46 0.50
N THR A 20 -4.71 2.75 -0.65
CA THR A 20 -5.46 1.75 -1.42
C THR A 20 -4.70 1.22 -2.60
N VAL A 21 -3.69 1.93 -3.13
CA VAL A 21 -2.88 1.45 -4.26
C VAL A 21 -1.46 1.17 -3.81
N PHE A 22 -0.77 2.13 -3.20
CA PHE A 22 0.65 1.96 -2.89
C PHE A 22 0.86 0.98 -1.73
N LEU A 23 0.03 1.07 -0.68
CA LEU A 23 0.17 0.27 0.53
C LEU A 23 0.05 -1.25 0.27
N PRO A 24 -0.90 -1.78 -0.51
CA PRO A 24 -0.93 -3.21 -0.85
C PRO A 24 0.35 -3.69 -1.55
N PHE A 25 0.92 -2.87 -2.43
CA PHE A 25 2.19 -3.21 -3.09
C PHE A 25 3.36 -3.19 -2.11
N VAL A 26 3.44 -2.22 -1.21
CA VAL A 26 4.49 -2.18 -0.18
C VAL A 26 4.31 -3.34 0.80
N ALA A 27 3.09 -3.63 1.22
CA ALA A 27 2.75 -4.75 2.09
C ALA A 27 3.06 -6.11 1.44
N SER A 28 3.00 -6.23 0.12
CA SER A 28 3.41 -7.47 -0.57
C SER A 28 4.89 -7.83 -0.33
N PHE A 29 5.75 -6.85 -0.02
CA PHE A 29 7.14 -7.12 0.36
C PHE A 29 7.29 -7.66 1.79
N LEU A 30 6.30 -7.44 2.68
CA LEU A 30 6.26 -8.12 3.97
C LEU A 30 6.18 -9.62 3.76
N LEU A 31 5.36 -10.08 2.81
CA LEU A 31 5.25 -11.49 2.45
C LEU A 31 6.58 -12.04 1.91
N ASP A 32 7.30 -11.27 1.09
CA ASP A 32 8.65 -11.65 0.65
C ASP A 32 9.63 -11.76 1.83
N GLY A 33 9.54 -10.83 2.80
CA GLY A 33 10.29 -10.89 4.04
C GLY A 33 9.97 -12.13 4.87
N VAL A 34 8.69 -12.50 4.99
CA VAL A 34 8.24 -13.74 5.65
C VAL A 34 8.84 -14.96 4.96
N VAL A 35 8.80 -15.02 3.63
CA VAL A 35 9.42 -16.12 2.86
C VAL A 35 10.92 -16.22 3.13
N GLN A 36 11.63 -15.09 3.25
CA GLN A 36 13.07 -15.11 3.56
C GLN A 36 13.37 -15.55 5.00
N VAL A 37 12.54 -15.14 5.97
CA VAL A 37 12.64 -15.60 7.37
C VAL A 37 12.42 -17.11 7.45
N LEU A 38 11.41 -17.64 6.75
CA LEU A 38 11.13 -19.08 6.69
C LEU A 38 12.26 -19.89 6.02
N ARG A 39 13.08 -19.25 5.18
CA ARG A 39 14.27 -19.85 4.56
C ARG A 39 15.54 -19.66 5.39
N SER A 40 15.43 -19.13 6.61
CA SER A 40 16.58 -18.82 7.46
C SER A 40 17.57 -17.82 6.86
N ASN A 41 17.13 -16.99 5.89
CA ASN A 41 17.94 -15.94 5.26
C ASN A 41 17.94 -14.61 6.05
N GLY A 42 17.39 -14.62 7.28
CA GLY A 42 17.42 -13.51 8.22
C GLY A 42 16.20 -12.59 8.23
N LEU A 43 16.08 -11.79 9.30
CA LEU A 43 14.91 -10.92 9.58
C LEU A 43 15.03 -9.51 8.96
N LYS A 44 16.22 -9.13 8.47
CA LYS A 44 16.51 -7.74 8.04
C LYS A 44 15.53 -7.23 6.97
N LEU A 45 15.23 -8.07 5.98
CA LEU A 45 14.34 -7.69 4.89
C LEU A 45 12.88 -7.57 5.34
N PHE A 46 12.46 -8.43 6.27
CA PHE A 46 11.14 -8.34 6.90
C PHE A 46 10.99 -7.04 7.70
N LEU A 47 11.97 -6.71 8.56
CA LEU A 47 11.93 -5.46 9.35
C LEU A 47 11.96 -4.21 8.47
N ALA A 48 12.78 -4.20 7.41
CA ALA A 48 12.82 -3.08 6.47
C ALA A 48 11.48 -2.91 5.74
N ALA A 49 10.89 -4.01 5.26
CA ALA A 49 9.57 -3.98 4.63
C ALA A 49 8.50 -3.49 5.62
N LEU A 50 8.53 -3.96 6.87
CA LEU A 50 7.61 -3.55 7.92
C LEU A 50 7.69 -2.05 8.21
N ALA A 51 8.90 -1.53 8.43
CA ALA A 51 9.11 -0.11 8.65
C ALA A 51 8.55 0.73 7.49
N MET A 52 8.82 0.31 6.24
CA MET A 52 8.30 0.99 5.06
C MET A 52 6.76 0.93 4.98
N THR A 53 6.15 -0.23 5.26
CA THR A 53 4.69 -0.37 5.29
C THR A 53 4.07 0.56 6.33
N VAL A 54 4.64 0.62 7.54
CA VAL A 54 4.14 1.52 8.61
C VAL A 54 4.25 2.98 8.20
N LEU A 55 5.39 3.41 7.64
CA LEU A 55 5.59 4.78 7.20
C LEU A 55 4.60 5.18 6.10
N VAL A 56 4.39 4.30 5.11
CA VAL A 56 3.43 4.52 4.02
C VAL A 56 1.99 4.57 4.53
N ALA A 57 1.62 3.65 5.43
CA ALA A 57 0.29 3.62 6.03
C ALA A 57 0.02 4.89 6.84
N LEU A 58 0.98 5.30 7.67
CA LEU A 58 0.87 6.51 8.49
C LEU A 58 0.77 7.76 7.62
N GLY A 59 1.64 7.89 6.62
CA GLY A 59 1.59 9.02 5.68
C GLY A 59 0.26 9.10 4.94
N GLY A 60 -0.20 7.99 4.36
CA GLY A 60 -1.49 7.92 3.67
C GLY A 60 -2.67 8.25 4.57
N TYR A 61 -2.68 7.74 5.80
CA TYR A 61 -3.71 8.04 6.79
C TYR A 61 -3.74 9.52 7.18
N LEU A 62 -2.58 10.12 7.46
CA LEU A 62 -2.49 11.53 7.82
C LEU A 62 -2.93 12.45 6.68
N LEU A 63 -2.56 12.14 5.43
CA LEU A 63 -3.03 12.87 4.25
C LEU A 63 -4.55 12.82 4.12
N TRP A 64 -5.12 11.62 4.24
CA TRP A 64 -6.56 11.42 4.16
C TRP A 64 -7.31 12.12 5.30
N GLN A 65 -6.82 11.98 6.52
CA GLN A 65 -7.40 12.61 7.71
C GLN A 65 -7.36 14.13 7.58
N TYR A 66 -6.24 14.70 7.15
CA TYR A 66 -6.11 16.14 6.92
C TYR A 66 -7.11 16.63 5.86
N GLY A 67 -7.14 15.98 4.70
CA GLY A 67 -7.99 16.41 3.59
C GLY A 67 -9.50 16.21 3.81
N SER A 68 -9.90 15.26 4.65
CA SER A 68 -11.31 14.99 4.96
C SER A 68 -11.87 15.88 6.07
N THR A 69 -11.01 16.42 6.94
CA THR A 69 -11.42 17.18 8.13
C THR A 69 -11.28 18.70 7.98
N ASN A 70 -10.46 19.19 7.04
CA ASN A 70 -10.16 20.61 6.93
C ASN A 70 -10.18 21.09 5.47
N PRO A 71 -11.25 21.75 4.97
CA PRO A 71 -12.58 21.85 5.57
C PRO A 71 -13.32 20.50 5.55
N PRO A 72 -14.27 20.26 6.45
CA PRO A 72 -15.05 19.01 6.47
C PRO A 72 -15.75 18.78 5.14
N LEU A 73 -15.52 17.62 4.53
CA LEU A 73 -16.19 17.24 3.30
C LEU A 73 -17.66 16.87 3.56
N PRO A 74 -18.57 17.12 2.60
CA PRO A 74 -19.94 16.63 2.68
C PRO A 74 -19.98 15.10 2.83
N SER A 75 -20.95 14.59 3.60
CA SER A 75 -21.12 13.15 3.82
C SER A 75 -21.29 12.36 2.52
N THR A 76 -21.96 12.94 1.52
CA THR A 76 -22.10 12.35 0.18
C THR A 76 -20.77 12.16 -0.54
N THR A 77 -19.81 13.09 -0.37
CA THR A 77 -18.45 12.99 -0.91
C THR A 77 -17.64 11.93 -0.18
N LEU A 78 -17.77 11.83 1.14
CA LEU A 78 -17.09 10.78 1.92
C LEU A 78 -17.57 9.37 1.55
N VAL A 79 -18.87 9.20 1.30
CA VAL A 79 -19.44 7.92 0.83
C VAL A 79 -18.87 7.54 -0.53
N SER A 80 -18.84 8.45 -1.50
CA SER A 80 -18.31 8.15 -2.83
C SER A 80 -16.80 7.87 -2.81
N MET A 81 -16.04 8.61 -1.98
CA MET A 81 -14.63 8.31 -1.70
C MET A 81 -14.43 6.92 -1.11
N GLY A 82 -15.30 6.51 -0.17
CA GLY A 82 -15.27 5.16 0.41
C GLY A 82 -15.48 4.06 -0.64
N THR A 83 -16.45 4.25 -1.53
CA THR A 83 -16.68 3.31 -2.65
C THR A 83 -15.46 3.21 -3.57
N LEU A 84 -14.87 4.36 -3.95
CA LEU A 84 -13.66 4.39 -4.78
C LEU A 84 -12.48 3.71 -4.08
N ALA A 85 -12.28 4.00 -2.79
CA ALA A 85 -11.24 3.40 -1.99
C ALA A 85 -11.38 1.87 -1.94
N GLN A 86 -12.60 1.35 -1.77
CA GLN A 86 -12.87 -0.08 -1.73
C GLN A 86 -12.61 -0.75 -3.09
N MET A 87 -13.03 -0.12 -4.20
CA MET A 87 -12.73 -0.63 -5.54
C MET A 87 -11.21 -0.67 -5.78
N LEU A 88 -10.51 0.44 -5.55
CA LEU A 88 -9.07 0.54 -5.74
C LEU A 88 -8.32 -0.49 -4.89
N LEU A 89 -8.68 -0.61 -3.62
CA LEU A 89 -8.07 -1.57 -2.70
C LEU A 89 -8.27 -3.02 -3.17
N THR A 90 -9.46 -3.35 -3.68
CA THR A 90 -9.75 -4.70 -4.18
C THR A 90 -8.83 -5.05 -5.36
N PHE A 91 -8.77 -4.19 -6.38
CA PHE A 91 -7.95 -4.44 -7.56
C PHE A 91 -6.45 -4.40 -7.27
N SER A 92 -6.00 -3.43 -6.48
CA SER A 92 -4.58 -3.30 -6.12
C SER A 92 -4.10 -4.46 -5.25
N THR A 93 -4.94 -4.96 -4.34
CA THR A 93 -4.60 -6.12 -3.49
C THR A 93 -4.45 -7.38 -4.34
N LEU A 94 -5.36 -7.60 -5.30
CA LEU A 94 -5.23 -8.69 -6.27
C LEU A 94 -3.93 -8.55 -7.08
N LEU A 95 -3.65 -7.35 -7.59
CA LEU A 95 -2.46 -7.10 -8.41
C LEU A 95 -1.16 -7.24 -7.60
N ALA A 96 -1.16 -6.79 -6.34
CA ALA A 96 -0.06 -6.95 -5.40
C ALA A 96 0.18 -8.42 -5.04
N ALA A 97 -0.88 -9.22 -4.88
CA ALA A 97 -0.78 -10.65 -4.67
C ALA A 97 -0.16 -11.35 -5.89
N VAL A 98 -0.59 -11.00 -7.11
CA VAL A 98 0.01 -11.51 -8.35
C VAL A 98 1.49 -11.12 -8.44
N ALA A 99 1.84 -9.86 -8.15
CA ALA A 99 3.22 -9.41 -8.15
C ALA A 99 4.08 -10.18 -7.14
N PHE A 100 3.57 -10.42 -5.94
CA PHE A 100 4.22 -11.26 -4.92
C PHE A 100 4.47 -12.69 -5.42
N VAL A 101 3.47 -13.33 -6.02
CA VAL A 101 3.60 -14.69 -6.57
C VAL A 101 4.67 -14.72 -7.66
N ILE A 102 4.70 -13.74 -8.56
CA ILE A 102 5.72 -13.63 -9.61
C ILE A 102 7.12 -13.47 -9.00
N ARG A 103 7.29 -12.63 -7.97
CA ARG A 103 8.59 -12.44 -7.30
C ARG A 103 9.04 -13.73 -6.60
N THR A 104 8.14 -14.37 -5.86
CA THR A 104 8.43 -15.61 -5.12
C THR A 104 8.80 -16.76 -6.06
N THR A 105 8.06 -16.94 -7.15
CA THR A 105 8.36 -17.99 -8.15
C THR A 105 9.69 -17.74 -8.87
N LYS A 106 10.00 -16.48 -9.24
CA LYS A 106 11.31 -16.12 -9.81
C LYS A 106 12.47 -16.40 -8.85
N LEU A 107 12.30 -16.09 -7.56
CA LEU A 107 13.31 -16.40 -6.54
C LEU A 107 13.52 -17.91 -6.42
N LEU A 108 12.45 -18.70 -6.38
CA LEU A 108 12.53 -20.16 -6.34
C LEU A 108 13.24 -20.74 -7.57
N TRP A 109 12.93 -20.22 -8.76
CA TRP A 109 13.51 -20.73 -10.00
C TRP A 109 15.01 -20.45 -10.10
N LYS A 110 15.45 -19.26 -9.67
CA LYS A 110 16.88 -18.93 -9.58
C LYS A 110 17.63 -19.85 -8.62
N THR A 111 17.06 -20.12 -7.44
CA THR A 111 17.68 -21.06 -6.48
C THR A 111 17.82 -22.47 -7.06
N ARG A 112 16.82 -22.96 -7.80
CA ARG A 112 16.90 -24.27 -8.46
C ARG A 112 18.00 -24.35 -9.52
N ARG A 113 18.16 -23.32 -10.35
CA ARG A 113 19.22 -23.28 -11.37
C ARG A 113 20.62 -23.14 -10.80
N ALA A 114 20.77 -22.52 -9.62
CA ALA A 114 22.07 -22.43 -8.96
C ALA A 114 22.52 -23.76 -8.31
N ALA A 115 21.59 -24.70 -8.13
CA ALA A 115 21.83 -26.00 -7.52
C ALA A 115 21.93 -27.16 -8.54
N ALA A 116 21.81 -26.87 -9.84
CA ALA A 116 21.94 -27.81 -10.96
C ALA A 116 23.17 -27.46 -11.78
#